data_AF-A0AA47P7S9-F1
#
_entry.id   AF-A0AA47P7S9-F1
#
_cell.length_a   1.000
_cell.length_b   1.000
_cell.length_c   1.000
_cell.angle_alpha   90.00
_cell.angle_beta   90.00
_cell.angle_gamma   90.00
#
_symmetry.space_group_name_H-M   'P 1'
#
loop_
_entity.id
_entity.type
_entity.pdbx_description
1 polymer ?
#
loop_
_entity_poly.entity_id
_entity_poly.type
_entity_poly.pdbx_seq_one_letter_code
_entity_poly.pdbx_strand_id
1 'polypeptide(L)'
;MVWYGNCSASDQKALQRVVKIAQRITGSPLPSIEAVQRKQCLRKARSIAKDNSHPNHRLFTLLPSGKRLQVPGHPTSRFRGSFFPQAVTLLNSTPI
;
A
#
# COMPACT_ATOMS: atom_id res chain seq x y z
N MET A 1 -6.19 11.76 0.35
CA MET A 1 -5.83 10.58 1.18
C MET A 1 -4.33 10.59 1.39
N VAL A 2 -3.86 10.81 2.62
CA VAL A 2 -2.43 10.69 2.97
C VAL A 2 -2.12 9.20 3.10
N TRP A 3 -1.26 8.69 2.21
CA TRP A 3 -0.82 7.30 2.25
C TRP A 3 0.43 7.18 3.14
N TYR A 4 0.65 6.04 3.80
CA TYR A 4 1.74 5.85 4.78
C TYR A 4 3.14 6.20 4.24
N GLY A 5 3.39 6.00 2.94
CA GLY A 5 4.64 6.41 2.29
C GLY A 5 4.85 7.93 2.20
N ASN A 6 3.81 8.72 2.45
CA ASN A 6 3.88 10.18 2.55
C ASN A 6 3.89 10.67 4.01
N CYS A 7 3.82 9.76 5.00
CA CYS A 7 4.03 10.08 6.41
C CYS A 7 5.53 10.13 6.73
N SER A 8 5.95 11.16 7.46
CA SER A 8 7.36 11.29 7.86
C SER A 8 7.77 10.16 8.81
N ALA A 9 9.09 9.92 8.93
CA ALA A 9 9.61 8.93 9.88
C ALA A 9 9.20 9.23 11.34
N SER A 10 9.00 10.51 11.72
CA SER A 10 8.47 10.88 13.04
C SER A 10 7.01 10.48 13.22
N ASP A 11 6.17 10.65 12.20
CA ASP A 11 4.76 10.24 12.25
C ASP A 11 4.65 8.73 12.38
N GLN A 12 5.47 7.99 11.62
CA GLN A 12 5.53 6.54 11.70
C GLN A 12 5.95 6.06 13.10
N LYS A 13 6.95 6.71 13.71
CA LYS A 13 7.38 6.42 15.09
C LYS A 13 6.29 6.71 16.11
N ALA A 14 5.58 7.84 15.97
CA ALA A 14 4.47 8.19 16.87
C ALA A 14 3.35 7.13 16.79
N LEU A 15 2.98 6.74 15.58
CA LEU A 15 2.02 5.67 15.32
C LEU A 15 2.43 4.33 15.94
N GLN A 16 3.71 3.94 15.78
CA GLN A 16 4.23 2.71 16.41
C GLN A 16 4.19 2.75 17.94
N ARG A 17 4.42 3.92 18.57
CA ARG A 17 4.28 4.07 20.04
C ARG A 17 2.85 3.81 20.50
N VAL A 18 1.85 4.33 19.78
CA VAL A 18 0.43 4.10 20.08
C VAL A 18 0.11 2.61 20.03
N VAL A 19 0.58 1.90 18.99
CA VAL A 19 0.38 0.43 18.88
C VAL A 19 1.00 -0.29 20.06
N LYS A 20 2.23 0.05 20.46
CA LYS A 20 2.91 -0.58 21.61
C LYS A 20 2.15 -0.37 22.93
N ILE A 21 1.59 0.83 23.14
CA ILE A 21 0.78 1.10 24.33
C ILE A 21 -0.50 0.27 24.30
N ALA A 22 -1.20 0.25 23.17
CA ALA A 22 -2.41 -0.56 23.01
C ALA A 22 -2.15 -2.06 23.21
N GLN A 23 -1.02 -2.57 22.69
CA GLN A 23 -0.56 -3.95 22.94
C GLN A 23 -0.37 -4.22 24.43
N ARG A 24 0.29 -3.29 25.15
CA ARG A 24 0.53 -3.41 26.59
C ARG A 24 -0.78 -3.44 27.39
N ILE A 25 -1.76 -2.61 27.01
CA ILE A 25 -3.07 -2.55 27.68
C ILE A 25 -3.88 -3.81 27.41
N THR A 26 -3.92 -4.26 26.15
CA THR A 26 -4.75 -5.40 25.72
C THR A 26 -4.12 -6.75 26.06
N GLY A 27 -2.82 -6.77 26.42
CA GLY A 27 -2.07 -7.98 26.73
C GLY A 27 -1.90 -8.94 25.53
N SER A 28 -2.17 -8.48 24.31
CA SER A 28 -2.13 -9.30 23.09
C SER A 28 -1.31 -8.62 21.99
N PRO A 29 -0.66 -9.42 21.12
CA PRO A 29 0.08 -8.88 19.99
C PRO A 29 -0.87 -8.25 18.97
N LEU A 30 -0.74 -6.93 18.79
CA LEU A 30 -1.45 -6.19 17.74
C LEU A 30 -0.63 -6.17 16.44
N PRO A 31 -1.28 -6.17 15.27
CA PRO A 31 -0.59 -6.02 14.01
C PRO A 31 0.08 -4.64 13.92
N SER A 32 1.27 -4.58 13.33
CA SER A 32 1.92 -3.29 13.07
C SER A 32 1.07 -2.45 12.12
N ILE A 33 1.13 -1.12 12.27
CA ILE A 33 0.40 -0.21 11.38
C ILE A 33 0.82 -0.43 9.92
N GLU A 34 2.10 -0.70 9.67
CA GLU A 34 2.59 -1.05 8.34
C GLU A 34 1.91 -2.31 7.78
N ALA A 35 1.76 -3.36 8.60
CA ALA A 35 1.09 -4.59 8.19
C ALA A 35 -0.40 -4.36 7.86
N VAL A 36 -1.09 -3.55 8.67
CA VAL A 36 -2.49 -3.16 8.43
C VAL A 36 -2.60 -2.36 7.13
N GLN A 37 -1.74 -1.36 6.94
CA GLN A 37 -1.70 -0.54 5.73
C GLN A 37 -1.40 -1.38 4.50
N ARG A 38 -0.45 -2.32 4.57
CA ARG A 38 -0.14 -3.25 3.48
C ARG A 38 -1.33 -4.12 3.11
N LYS A 39 -2.02 -4.71 4.10
CA LYS A 39 -3.23 -5.52 3.88
C LYS A 39 -4.34 -4.70 3.22
N GLN A 40 -4.58 -3.49 3.71
CA GLN A 40 -5.58 -2.58 3.12
C GLN A 40 -5.21 -2.16 1.70
N CYS A 41 -3.92 -1.87 1.47
CA CYS A 41 -3.39 -1.50 0.17
C CYS A 41 -3.64 -2.61 -0.85
N LEU A 42 -3.25 -3.85 -0.53
CA LEU A 42 -3.49 -5.01 -1.39
C LEU A 42 -4.97 -5.23 -1.68
N ARG A 43 -5.83 -5.13 -0.66
CA ARG A 43 -7.29 -5.27 -0.85
C ARG A 43 -7.83 -4.22 -1.83
N LYS A 44 -7.48 -2.95 -1.63
CA LYS A 44 -7.94 -1.85 -2.49
C LYS A 44 -7.38 -1.96 -3.90
N ALA A 45 -6.10 -2.29 -4.02
CA ALA A 45 -5.43 -2.46 -5.31
C ALA A 45 -6.05 -3.61 -6.12
N ARG A 46 -6.30 -4.76 -5.48
CA ARG A 46 -7.00 -5.89 -6.11
C ARG A 46 -8.43 -5.53 -6.52
N SER A 47 -9.15 -4.74 -5.72
CA SER A 47 -10.49 -4.28 -6.06
C SER A 47 -10.48 -3.42 -7.33
N ILE A 48 -9.55 -2.46 -7.42
CA ILE A 48 -9.41 -1.58 -8.59
C ILE A 48 -8.95 -2.38 -9.82
N ALA A 49 -7.99 -3.29 -9.64
CA ALA A 49 -7.47 -4.11 -10.73
C ALA A 49 -8.51 -5.10 -11.29
N LYS A 50 -9.51 -5.51 -10.50
CA LYS A 50 -10.61 -6.37 -10.95
C LYS A 50 -11.77 -5.60 -11.60
N ASP A 51 -11.92 -4.33 -11.26
CA ASP A 51 -13.02 -3.49 -11.75
C ASP A 51 -12.61 -2.75 -13.02
N ASN A 52 -13.05 -3.25 -14.17
CA ASN A 52 -12.77 -2.64 -15.48
C ASN A 52 -13.46 -1.28 -15.67
N SER A 53 -14.50 -0.96 -14.90
CA SER A 53 -15.20 0.33 -14.97
C SER A 53 -14.49 1.42 -14.17
N HIS A 54 -13.51 1.05 -13.34
CA HIS A 54 -12.83 1.98 -12.47
C HIS A 54 -11.93 2.95 -13.26
N PRO A 55 -11.97 4.27 -13.02
CA PRO A 55 -11.21 5.26 -13.80
C PRO A 55 -9.69 5.05 -13.75
N ASN A 56 -9.20 4.51 -12.63
CA ASN A 56 -7.78 4.22 -12.42
C ASN A 56 -7.41 2.75 -12.69
N HIS A 57 -8.29 1.94 -13.27
CA HIS A 57 -8.00 0.54 -13.63
C HIS A 57 -6.76 0.43 -14.53
N ARG A 58 -6.60 1.38 -15.47
CA ARG A 58 -5.47 1.43 -16.41
C ARG A 58 -4.10 1.55 -15.73
N LEU A 59 -4.03 2.02 -14.49
CA LEU A 59 -2.80 2.07 -13.70
C LEU A 59 -2.36 0.69 -13.19
N PHE A 60 -3.24 -0.31 -13.26
CA PHE A 60 -3.01 -1.70 -12.87
C PHE A 60 -2.97 -2.60 -14.10
N THR A 61 -2.24 -2.21 -15.13
CA THR A 61 -2.08 -2.99 -16.36
C THR A 61 -1.02 -4.07 -16.18
N LEU A 62 -1.31 -5.30 -16.60
CA LEU A 62 -0.34 -6.40 -16.60
C LEU A 62 0.63 -6.27 -17.78
N LEU A 63 1.89 -6.65 -17.56
CA LEU A 63 2.86 -6.84 -18.63
C LEU A 63 2.44 -8.01 -19.52
N PRO A 64 2.95 -8.10 -20.77
CA PRO A 64 2.61 -9.20 -21.70
C PRO A 64 2.86 -10.60 -21.13
N SER A 65 3.76 -10.74 -20.16
CA SER A 65 4.00 -12.00 -19.46
C SER A 65 2.86 -12.45 -18.54
N GLY A 66 1.89 -11.58 -18.24
CA GLY A 66 0.75 -11.84 -17.35
C GLY A 66 1.09 -11.97 -15.87
N LYS A 67 2.38 -11.94 -15.49
CA LYS A 67 2.85 -12.22 -14.13
C LYS A 67 3.02 -10.99 -13.25
N ARG A 68 3.27 -9.83 -13.86
CA ARG A 68 3.64 -8.60 -13.16
C ARG A 68 2.87 -7.43 -13.73
N LEU A 69 2.51 -6.50 -12.87
CA LEU A 69 1.91 -5.22 -13.21
C LEU A 69 2.98 -4.23 -13.67
N GLN A 70 2.65 -3.42 -14.65
CA GLN A 70 3.47 -2.32 -15.12
C GLN A 70 3.54 -1.25 -14.04
N VAL A 71 4.75 -0.96 -13.55
CA VAL A 71 4.97 0.16 -12.64
C VAL A 71 4.85 1.46 -13.44
N PRO A 72 3.90 2.36 -13.10
CA PRO A 72 3.78 3.61 -13.80
C PRO A 72 5.05 4.45 -13.57
N GLY A 73 5.76 4.78 -14.65
CA GLY A 73 6.91 5.67 -14.60
C GLY A 73 6.43 7.11 -14.45
N HIS A 74 6.68 7.75 -13.31
CA HIS A 74 6.34 9.15 -13.13
C HIS A 74 7.52 9.95 -12.56
N PRO A 75 7.69 11.21 -13.02
CA PRO A 75 8.83 12.02 -12.66
C PRO A 75 8.76 12.56 -11.23
N THR A 76 7.57 12.75 -10.66
CA THR A 76 7.41 13.50 -9.40
C THR A 76 7.53 12.62 -8.15
N SER A 77 8.27 13.12 -7.15
CA SER A 77 8.39 12.50 -5.82
C SER A 77 7.01 12.28 -5.16
N ARG A 78 6.09 13.24 -5.33
CA ARG A 78 4.72 13.16 -4.82
C ARG A 78 3.96 11.93 -5.33
N PHE A 79 4.10 11.60 -6.61
CA PHE A 79 3.43 10.43 -7.16
C PHE A 79 4.07 9.13 -6.64
N ARG A 80 5.41 9.07 -6.56
CA ARG A 80 6.12 7.90 -6.00
C ARG A 80 5.69 7.57 -4.57
N GLY A 81 5.47 8.59 -3.73
CA GLY A 81 4.96 8.43 -2.36
C GLY A 81 3.44 8.19 -2.25
N SER A 82 2.73 8.11 -3.37
CA SER A 82 1.27 7.91 -3.38
C SER A 82 0.88 6.43 -3.35
N PHE A 83 -0.42 6.19 -3.21
CA PHE A 83 -0.99 4.84 -3.17
C PHE A 83 -0.65 3.98 -4.40
N PHE A 84 -0.71 4.54 -5.62
CA PHE A 84 -0.67 3.73 -6.84
C PHE A 84 0.69 3.05 -7.09
N PRO A 85 1.84 3.75 -7.07
CA PRO A 85 3.14 3.10 -7.24
C PRO A 85 3.44 2.06 -6.17
N GLN A 86 3.05 2.33 -4.92
CA GLN A 86 3.26 1.35 -3.87
C GLN A 86 2.36 0.13 -4.05
N ALA A 87 1.09 0.33 -4.39
CA ALA A 87 0.16 -0.76 -4.63
C ALA A 87 0.67 -1.70 -5.73
N VAL A 88 1.17 -1.16 -6.83
CA VAL A 88 1.75 -1.92 -7.93
C VAL A 88 3.03 -2.66 -7.49
N THR A 89 3.92 -1.98 -6.78
CA THR A 89 5.14 -2.60 -6.24
C THR A 89 4.81 -3.76 -5.29
N LEU A 90 3.88 -3.55 -4.37
CA LEU A 90 3.44 -4.57 -3.42
C LEU A 90 2.81 -5.77 -4.11
N LEU A 91 1.95 -5.55 -5.11
CA LEU A 91 1.34 -6.64 -5.88
C LEU A 91 2.38 -7.43 -6.68
N ASN A 92 3.43 -6.77 -7.18
CA ASN A 92 4.53 -7.43 -7.88
C ASN A 92 5.46 -8.24 -6.95
N SER A 93 5.50 -7.91 -5.65
CA SER A 93 6.30 -8.62 -4.64
C SER A 93 5.52 -9.72 -3.91
N THR A 94 4.19 -9.75 -4.03
CA THR A 94 3.37 -10.84 -3.51
C THR A 94 3.10 -11.85 -4.64
N PRO A 95 3.58 -13.10 -4.58
CA PRO A 95 3.16 -14.12 -5.53
C PRO A 95 1.63 -14.26 -5.48
N ILE A 96 1.02 -14.38 -6.67
CA ILE A 96 -0.43 -14.62 -6.85
C ILE A 96 -0.76 -16.01 -6.35
#